data_AF-A0A6L8UI10-F1
#
_entry.id   AF-A0A6L8UI10-F1
#
_cell.length_a   1.000
_cell.length_b   1.000
_cell.length_c   1.000
_cell.angle_alpha   90.00
_cell.angle_beta   90.00
_cell.angle_gamma   90.00
#
_symmetry.space_group_name_H-M   'P 1'
#
loop_
_entity.id
_entity.type
_entity.pdbx_description
1 polymer ?
#
loop_
_entity_poly.entity_id
_entity_poly.type
_entity_poly.pdbx_seq_one_letter_code
_entity_poly.pdbx_strand_id
1 'polypeptide(L)'
;FCKWSREIVPETRVLFVNHEFGYPYPEMQKLKLLNLPVIEDCAGSFFSEDDDKTIGRTGDFVIYSFPKMFPIQVGGLLVADSQLHGNYNGSLIPEMQSYIRRVLSRYINEKELIIRQRFFNYQELRSRFETLGLNERFILEKGVVPGVFMFRTDDTGIDLPELKKHFWAHGIQSSVFYGEDAFFIPVHQALTEYDLDYFYEVMKVFIKNADK
;
A
#
# COMPACT_ATOMS: atom_id res chain seq x y z
N PHE A 1 -25.22 -14.78 2.96
CA PHE A 1 -23.84 -14.56 2.46
C PHE A 1 -23.81 -13.26 1.69
N CYS A 2 -22.92 -12.33 2.05
CA CYS A 2 -22.69 -11.13 1.24
C CYS A 2 -21.90 -11.48 -0.02
N LYS A 3 -22.30 -10.94 -1.16
CA LYS A 3 -21.54 -10.98 -2.41
C LYS A 3 -20.82 -9.64 -2.59
N TRP A 4 -19.73 -9.63 -3.35
CA TRP A 4 -19.05 -8.40 -3.74
C TRP A 4 -19.26 -8.15 -5.25
N SER A 5 -19.22 -6.88 -5.63
CA SER A 5 -19.33 -6.40 -7.01
C SER A 5 -18.41 -5.19 -7.16
N ARG A 6 -17.90 -4.97 -8.38
CA ARG A 6 -17.21 -3.71 -8.76
C ARG A 6 -18.17 -2.64 -9.28
N GLU A 7 -19.44 -2.99 -9.45
CA GLU A 7 -20.49 -2.11 -9.90
C GLU A 7 -21.46 -1.78 -8.75
N ILE A 8 -21.91 -0.53 -8.71
CA ILE A 8 -22.96 -0.07 -7.81
C ILE A 8 -24.30 -0.38 -8.46
N VAL A 9 -25.08 -1.26 -7.84
CA VAL A 9 -26.38 -1.74 -8.33
C VAL A 9 -27.48 -1.43 -7.31
N PRO A 10 -28.78 -1.51 -7.67
CA PRO A 10 -29.88 -1.23 -6.74
C PRO A 10 -29.84 -2.05 -5.44
N GLU A 11 -29.23 -3.24 -5.48
CA GLU A 11 -29.07 -4.14 -4.32
C GLU A 11 -27.87 -3.79 -3.43
N THR A 12 -27.00 -2.86 -3.84
CA THR A 12 -25.80 -2.48 -3.07
C THR A 12 -26.19 -1.99 -1.69
N ARG A 13 -25.57 -2.56 -0.65
CA ARG A 13 -25.84 -2.23 0.76
C ARG A 13 -24.69 -1.55 1.49
N VAL A 14 -23.46 -1.74 1.01
CA VAL A 14 -22.23 -1.22 1.62
C VAL A 14 -21.25 -0.94 0.49
N LEU A 15 -20.50 0.15 0.62
CA LEU A 15 -19.38 0.50 -0.24
C LEU A 15 -18.08 0.15 0.50
N PHE A 16 -17.21 -0.62 -0.14
CA PHE A 16 -15.88 -0.94 0.38
C PHE A 16 -14.86 -0.28 -0.54
N VAL A 17 -14.14 0.73 -0.04
CA VAL A 17 -13.25 1.56 -0.84
C VAL A 17 -11.81 1.26 -0.47
N ASN A 18 -11.01 0.83 -1.44
CA ASN A 18 -9.60 0.52 -1.24
C ASN A 18 -8.73 1.72 -1.61
N HIS A 19 -7.96 2.23 -0.64
CA HIS A 19 -6.87 3.18 -0.89
C HIS A 19 -5.63 2.43 -1.37
N GLU A 20 -5.69 2.02 -2.63
CA GLU A 20 -4.83 1.01 -3.23
C GLU A 20 -3.34 1.37 -3.09
N PHE A 21 -2.54 0.47 -2.52
CA PHE A 21 -1.09 0.66 -2.26
C PHE A 21 -0.71 1.96 -1.51
N GLY A 22 -1.66 2.57 -0.80
CA GLY A 22 -1.46 3.83 -0.09
C GLY A 22 -1.92 5.08 -0.83
N TYR A 23 -2.41 4.93 -2.08
CA TYR A 23 -2.92 6.02 -2.90
C TYR A 23 -4.41 6.29 -2.61
N PRO A 24 -4.80 7.54 -2.31
CA PRO A 24 -6.20 7.91 -2.09
C PRO A 24 -7.10 7.57 -3.28
N TYR A 25 -8.31 7.09 -3.00
CA TYR A 25 -9.38 7.03 -4.00
C TYR A 25 -9.96 8.44 -4.15
N PRO A 26 -9.94 9.05 -5.35
CA PRO A 26 -10.21 10.48 -5.51
C PRO A 26 -11.69 10.85 -5.37
N GLU A 27 -12.63 9.91 -5.50
CA GLU A 27 -14.07 10.21 -5.56
C GLU A 27 -14.84 9.89 -4.27
N MET A 28 -14.16 9.92 -3.12
CA MET A 28 -14.78 9.60 -1.82
C MET A 28 -16.03 10.43 -1.53
N GLN A 29 -16.02 11.73 -1.84
CA GLN A 29 -17.17 12.60 -1.62
C GLN A 29 -18.39 12.20 -2.47
N LYS A 30 -18.17 11.74 -3.71
CA LYS A 30 -19.27 11.27 -4.57
C LYS A 30 -19.91 10.01 -4.00
N LEU A 31 -19.10 9.10 -3.44
CA LEU A 31 -19.61 7.88 -2.80
C LEU A 31 -20.46 8.19 -1.57
N LYS A 32 -20.07 9.18 -0.77
CA LYS A 32 -20.83 9.62 0.40
C LYS A 32 -22.23 10.13 0.06
N LEU A 33 -22.40 10.76 -1.11
CA LEU A 33 -23.71 11.25 -1.59
C LEU A 33 -24.72 10.12 -1.90
N LEU A 34 -24.27 8.87 -1.98
CA LEU A 34 -25.14 7.71 -2.22
C LEU A 34 -25.91 7.28 -0.96
N ASN A 35 -25.63 7.86 0.21
CA ASN A 35 -26.24 7.49 1.49
C ASN A 35 -26.16 5.98 1.80
N LEU A 36 -25.09 5.33 1.34
CA LEU A 36 -24.76 3.96 1.68
C LEU A 36 -23.61 3.95 2.70
N PRO A 37 -23.59 3.01 3.65
CA PRO A 37 -22.44 2.82 4.53
C PRO A 37 -21.15 2.63 3.75
N VAL A 38 -20.10 3.34 4.14
CA VAL A 38 -18.77 3.30 3.53
C VAL A 38 -17.76 2.72 4.51
N ILE A 39 -17.00 1.74 4.03
CA ILE A 39 -15.84 1.18 4.72
C ILE A 39 -14.60 1.57 3.89
N GLU A 40 -13.71 2.35 4.50
CA GLU A 40 -12.40 2.68 3.93
C GLU A 40 -11.38 1.60 4.32
N ASP A 41 -10.76 0.95 3.32
CA ASP A 41 -9.57 0.13 3.51
C ASP A 41 -8.33 1.02 3.39
N CYS A 42 -7.86 1.45 4.57
CA CYS A 42 -6.64 2.22 4.74
C CYS A 42 -5.45 1.35 5.15
N ALA A 43 -5.46 0.06 4.81
CA ALA A 43 -4.38 -0.83 5.21
C ALA A 43 -3.03 -0.39 4.65
N GLY A 44 -2.99 0.14 3.42
CA GLY A 44 -1.78 0.67 2.79
C GLY A 44 -1.51 2.16 3.03
N SER A 45 -2.48 2.91 3.55
CA SER A 45 -2.49 4.38 3.57
C SER A 45 -2.41 4.98 4.98
N PHE A 46 -1.84 4.26 5.96
CA PHE A 46 -1.84 4.64 7.38
C PHE A 46 -1.42 6.10 7.66
N PHE A 47 -0.43 6.60 6.92
CA PHE A 47 0.07 7.97 7.03
C PHE A 47 -0.17 8.81 5.78
N SER A 48 -0.86 8.27 4.77
CA SER A 48 -1.20 9.02 3.57
C SER A 48 -2.26 10.06 3.90
N GLU A 49 -2.12 11.24 3.30
CA GLU A 49 -3.15 12.27 3.26
C GLU A 49 -3.36 12.69 1.81
N ASP A 50 -4.62 12.97 1.46
CA ASP A 50 -5.00 13.76 0.29
C ASP A 50 -4.99 15.26 0.65
N ASP A 51 -5.08 16.13 -0.36
CA ASP A 51 -5.03 17.59 -0.15
C ASP A 51 -6.13 18.09 0.80
N ASP A 52 -7.31 17.46 0.75
CA ASP A 52 -8.47 17.78 1.59
C ASP A 52 -8.47 17.05 2.95
N LYS A 53 -7.46 16.21 3.22
CA LYS A 53 -7.31 15.43 4.47
C LYS A 53 -8.51 14.56 4.81
N THR A 54 -9.14 13.96 3.81
CA THR A 54 -10.35 13.14 3.92
C THR A 54 -10.10 11.64 4.04
N ILE A 55 -8.88 11.16 3.71
CA ILE A 55 -8.51 9.74 3.84
C ILE A 55 -8.70 9.25 5.27
N GLY A 56 -9.44 8.15 5.42
CA GLY A 56 -9.72 7.54 6.72
C GLY A 56 -10.57 8.43 7.64
N ARG A 57 -11.29 9.40 7.08
CA ARG A 57 -12.14 10.35 7.81
C ARG A 57 -13.50 10.56 7.13
N THR A 58 -13.75 9.89 6.00
CA THR A 58 -14.96 10.15 5.20
C THR A 58 -16.04 9.10 5.42
N GLY A 59 -15.63 7.84 5.48
CA GLY A 59 -16.51 6.70 5.64
C GLY A 59 -16.89 6.43 7.09
N ASP A 60 -17.90 5.58 7.26
CA ASP A 60 -18.44 5.20 8.57
C ASP A 60 -17.47 4.29 9.35
N PHE A 61 -16.67 3.52 8.61
CA PHE A 61 -15.66 2.63 9.15
C PHE A 61 -14.34 2.78 8.39
N VAL A 62 -13.23 2.60 9.11
CA VAL A 62 -11.89 2.60 8.53
C VAL A 62 -11.10 1.42 9.06
N ILE A 63 -10.45 0.69 8.16
CA ILE A 63 -9.61 -0.46 8.48
C ILE A 63 -8.14 -0.09 8.23
N TYR A 64 -7.30 -0.33 9.23
CA TYR A 64 -5.86 -0.19 9.10
C TYR A 64 -5.15 -1.51 9.38
N SER A 65 -4.00 -1.70 8.76
CA SER A 65 -3.10 -2.84 8.96
C SER A 65 -1.77 -2.32 9.49
N PHE A 66 -1.41 -2.66 10.73
CA PHE A 66 -0.15 -2.21 11.30
C PHE A 66 1.09 -2.75 10.56
N PRO A 67 1.13 -4.03 10.11
CA PRO A 67 2.31 -4.59 9.44
C PRO A 67 2.72 -3.93 8.13
N LYS A 68 1.81 -3.16 7.50
CA LYS A 68 2.10 -2.50 6.22
C LYS A 68 2.92 -1.22 6.41
N MET A 69 2.87 -0.62 7.59
CA MET A 69 3.56 0.64 7.89
C MET A 69 4.64 0.49 8.97
N PHE A 70 4.35 -0.27 10.01
CA PHE A 70 5.21 -0.45 11.18
C PHE A 70 5.95 -1.80 11.13
N PRO A 71 7.13 -1.90 11.76
CA PRO A 71 7.87 -3.17 11.86
C PRO A 71 7.22 -4.10 12.91
N ILE A 72 5.99 -4.53 12.62
CA ILE A 72 5.20 -5.44 13.42
C ILE A 72 4.60 -6.51 12.51
N GLN A 73 4.54 -7.76 12.97
CA GLN A 73 4.12 -8.87 12.12
C GLN A 73 2.60 -9.03 12.01
N VAL A 74 1.85 -8.49 12.98
CA VAL A 74 0.41 -8.71 13.13
C VAL A 74 -0.31 -7.48 13.67
N GLY A 75 -1.61 -7.45 13.46
CA GLY A 75 -2.52 -6.48 14.06
C GLY A 75 -3.12 -5.48 13.07
N GLY A 76 -4.18 -4.82 13.52
CA GLY A 76 -4.88 -3.80 12.76
C GLY A 76 -5.74 -2.95 13.68
N LEU A 77 -6.36 -1.94 13.09
CA LEU A 77 -7.28 -1.03 13.78
C LEU A 77 -8.55 -0.91 12.96
N LEU A 78 -9.69 -1.06 13.65
CA LEU A 78 -10.99 -0.65 13.14
C LEU A 78 -11.37 0.65 13.82
N VAL A 79 -11.58 1.71 13.04
CA VAL A 79 -12.12 2.99 13.50
C VAL A 79 -13.56 3.06 13.02
N ALA A 80 -14.45 3.57 13.88
CA ALA A 80 -15.83 3.86 13.53
C ALA A 80 -16.10 5.34 13.80
N ASP A 81 -16.82 6.01 12.90
CA ASP A 81 -17.18 7.43 13.04
C ASP A 81 -18.18 7.67 14.19
N SER A 82 -18.94 6.64 14.55
CA SER A 82 -19.88 6.67 15.67
C SER A 82 -19.68 5.51 16.64
N GLN A 83 -20.20 5.68 17.86
CA GLN A 83 -20.16 4.63 18.86
C GLN A 83 -20.93 3.40 18.37
N LEU A 84 -20.26 2.25 18.35
CA LEU A 84 -20.90 1.00 17.95
C LEU A 84 -21.86 0.55 19.06
N HIS A 85 -23.16 0.58 18.74
CA HIS A 85 -24.20 0.05 19.60
C HIS A 85 -24.35 -1.45 19.35
N GLY A 86 -23.67 -2.27 20.15
CA GLY A 86 -23.76 -3.72 20.08
C GLY A 86 -22.81 -4.42 21.05
N ASN A 87 -23.14 -5.66 21.43
CA ASN A 87 -22.24 -6.49 22.23
C ASN A 87 -21.11 -6.99 21.33
N TYR A 88 -19.99 -6.27 21.30
CA TYR A 88 -18.76 -6.78 20.71
C TYR A 88 -18.19 -7.87 21.63
N ASN A 89 -18.38 -9.13 21.25
CA ASN A 89 -17.88 -10.29 21.99
C ASN A 89 -16.43 -10.67 21.59
N GLY A 90 -15.74 -9.83 20.83
CA GLY A 90 -14.35 -10.08 20.46
C GLY A 90 -13.46 -9.86 21.68
N SER A 91 -12.74 -10.91 22.09
CA SER A 91 -11.69 -10.79 23.10
C SER A 91 -10.34 -10.61 22.40
N LEU A 92 -9.58 -9.61 22.83
CA LEU A 92 -8.18 -9.48 22.44
C LEU A 92 -7.34 -10.41 23.31
N ILE A 93 -6.46 -11.18 22.69
CA ILE A 93 -5.46 -11.98 23.42
C ILE A 93 -4.54 -10.99 24.16
N PRO A 94 -4.47 -11.00 25.50
CA PRO A 94 -3.75 -9.99 26.27
C PRO A 94 -2.27 -9.83 25.89
N GLU A 95 -1.60 -10.95 25.59
CA GLU A 95 -0.20 -10.98 25.18
C GLU A 95 -0.03 -10.27 23.83
N MET A 96 -0.94 -10.52 22.88
CA MET A 96 -0.95 -9.89 21.56
C MET A 96 -1.19 -8.39 21.68
N GLN A 97 -2.15 -7.99 22.51
CA GLN A 97 -2.43 -6.58 22.77
C GLN A 97 -1.22 -5.87 23.40
N SER A 98 -0.54 -6.51 24.35
CA SER A 98 0.67 -5.97 24.98
C SER A 98 1.81 -5.81 23.96
N TYR A 99 2.04 -6.82 23.13
CA TYR A 99 3.04 -6.77 22.06
C TYR A 99 2.76 -5.63 21.07
N ILE A 100 1.53 -5.56 20.53
CA ILE A 100 1.12 -4.51 19.59
C ILE A 100 1.31 -3.12 20.21
N ARG A 101 0.85 -2.91 21.45
CA ARG A 101 0.97 -1.61 22.13
C ARG A 101 2.43 -1.19 22.32
N ARG A 102 3.32 -2.09 22.74
CA ARG A 102 4.74 -1.79 22.94
C ARG A 102 5.41 -1.37 21.64
N VAL A 103 5.25 -2.16 20.59
CA VAL A 103 5.86 -1.87 19.28
C VAL A 103 5.29 -0.57 18.71
N LEU A 104 3.97 -0.42 18.67
CA LEU A 104 3.35 0.80 18.15
C LEU A 104 3.76 2.04 18.94
N SER A 105 3.79 2.00 20.28
CA SER A 105 4.21 3.16 21.08
C SER A 105 5.63 3.65 20.77
N ARG A 106 6.51 2.76 20.29
CA ARG A 106 7.87 3.13 19.88
C ARG A 106 7.88 3.79 18.50
N TYR A 107 7.25 3.15 17.52
CA TYR A 107 7.36 3.53 16.11
C TYR A 107 6.35 4.58 15.65
N ILE A 108 5.21 4.73 16.33
CA ILE A 108 4.24 5.78 16.01
C ILE A 108 4.86 7.18 16.18
N ASN A 109 5.77 7.32 17.15
CA ASN A 109 6.52 8.56 17.39
C ASN A 109 7.59 8.84 16.32
N GLU A 110 7.87 7.87 15.44
CA GLU A 110 8.80 8.01 14.31
C GLU A 110 8.08 8.33 13.00
N LYS A 111 6.80 8.74 13.06
CA LYS A 111 5.97 9.08 11.89
C LYS A 111 6.75 9.86 10.82
N GLU A 112 7.33 11.00 11.18
CA GLU A 112 7.99 11.87 10.20
C GLU A 112 9.23 11.22 9.58
N LEU A 113 9.97 10.41 10.34
CA LEU A 113 11.09 9.63 9.81
C LEU A 113 10.60 8.58 8.82
N ILE A 114 9.54 7.84 9.15
CA ILE A 114 8.94 6.81 8.30
C ILE A 114 8.50 7.42 6.97
N ILE A 115 7.75 8.52 7.02
CA ILE A 115 7.24 9.23 5.84
C ILE A 115 8.41 9.71 4.97
N ARG A 116 9.36 10.44 5.57
CA ARG A 116 10.51 11.00 4.85
C ARG A 116 11.34 9.92 4.18
N GLN A 117 11.65 8.82 4.88
CA GLN A 117 12.51 7.78 4.33
C GLN A 117 11.83 7.01 3.20
N ARG A 118 10.52 6.73 3.31
CA ARG A 118 9.75 6.08 2.23
C ARG A 118 9.67 6.97 0.99
N PHE A 119 9.46 8.26 1.18
CA PHE A 119 9.45 9.23 0.09
C PHE A 119 10.81 9.29 -0.61
N PHE A 120 11.91 9.43 0.14
CA PHE A 120 13.26 9.39 -0.39
C PHE A 120 13.52 8.10 -1.17
N ASN A 121 13.27 6.94 -0.56
CA ASN A 121 13.49 5.64 -1.19
C ASN A 121 12.68 5.47 -2.49
N TYR A 122 11.44 5.98 -2.53
CA TYR A 122 10.63 5.96 -3.74
C TYR A 122 11.23 6.81 -4.85
N GLN A 123 11.63 8.06 -4.56
CA GLN A 123 12.22 8.96 -5.54
C GLN A 123 13.53 8.42 -6.10
N GLU A 124 14.34 7.82 -5.24
CA GLU A 124 15.61 7.19 -5.59
C GLU A 124 15.41 5.98 -6.52
N LEU A 125 14.43 5.13 -6.23
CA LEU A 125 14.07 4.01 -7.12
C LEU A 125 13.49 4.51 -8.45
N ARG A 126 12.60 5.50 -8.41
CA ARG A 126 12.04 6.15 -9.60
C ARG A 126 13.15 6.63 -10.54
N SER A 127 14.06 7.45 -10.02
CA SER A 127 15.16 8.03 -10.79
C SER A 127 16.02 6.93 -11.45
N ARG A 128 16.36 5.87 -10.70
CA ARG A 128 17.12 4.73 -11.21
C ARG A 128 16.36 3.98 -12.31
N PHE A 129 15.12 3.58 -12.05
CA PHE A 129 14.34 2.75 -12.97
C PHE A 129 13.91 3.50 -14.25
N GLU A 130 13.72 4.81 -14.17
CA GLU A 130 13.49 5.67 -15.34
C GLU A 130 14.65 5.58 -16.34
N THR A 131 15.90 5.41 -15.89
CA THR A 131 17.06 5.20 -16.78
C THR A 131 17.03 3.87 -17.54
N LEU A 132 16.19 2.91 -17.12
CA LEU A 132 15.93 1.65 -17.84
C LEU A 132 14.67 1.73 -18.73
N GLY A 133 14.05 2.91 -18.83
CA GLY A 133 12.76 3.08 -19.51
C GLY A 133 11.56 2.59 -18.71
N LEU A 134 11.73 2.30 -17.41
CA LEU A 134 10.69 1.76 -16.53
C LEU A 134 10.11 2.89 -15.65
N ASN A 135 9.06 3.54 -16.16
CA ASN A 135 8.42 4.67 -15.50
C ASN A 135 7.47 4.23 -14.37
N GLU A 136 7.24 5.08 -13.38
CA GLU A 136 6.29 4.76 -12.30
C GLU A 136 4.86 4.54 -12.82
N ARG A 137 4.14 3.60 -12.19
CA ARG A 137 2.72 3.36 -12.44
C ARG A 137 1.81 4.31 -11.65
N PHE A 138 2.18 4.61 -10.42
CA PHE A 138 1.48 5.59 -9.61
C PHE A 138 2.32 6.86 -9.53
N ILE A 139 1.78 7.98 -10.00
CA ILE A 139 2.42 9.28 -9.81
C ILE A 139 2.35 9.59 -8.32
N LEU A 140 3.51 9.87 -7.71
CA LEU A 140 3.57 10.16 -6.29
C LEU A 140 3.00 11.55 -6.00
N GLU A 141 1.76 11.59 -5.54
CA GLU A 141 1.07 12.81 -5.13
C GLU A 141 1.54 13.30 -3.76
N LYS A 142 1.33 14.59 -3.50
CA LYS A 142 1.65 15.20 -2.20
C LYS A 142 0.83 14.52 -1.10
N GLY A 143 1.49 14.16 0.00
CA GLY A 143 0.83 13.55 1.15
C GLY A 143 0.72 12.02 1.07
N VAL A 144 0.92 11.40 -0.10
CA VAL A 144 0.95 9.94 -0.23
C VAL A 144 2.22 9.36 0.38
N VAL A 145 2.06 8.29 1.17
CA VAL A 145 3.19 7.56 1.78
C VAL A 145 3.32 6.20 1.10
N PRO A 146 4.34 5.99 0.23
CA PRO A 146 4.39 4.80 -0.60
C PRO A 146 4.75 3.53 0.19
N GLY A 147 4.01 2.46 -0.08
CA GLY A 147 4.28 1.10 0.39
C GLY A 147 5.16 0.26 -0.54
N VAL A 148 5.18 0.63 -1.81
CA VAL A 148 5.85 -0.07 -2.90
C VAL A 148 6.31 0.96 -3.93
N PHE A 149 7.32 0.59 -4.71
CA PHE A 149 7.61 1.25 -5.98
C PHE A 149 7.05 0.34 -7.08
N MET A 150 6.06 0.85 -7.82
CA MET A 150 5.43 0.13 -8.92
C MET A 150 5.78 0.81 -10.22
N PHE A 151 6.25 0.04 -11.19
CA PHE A 151 6.65 0.53 -12.49
C PHE A 151 5.92 -0.21 -13.61
N ARG A 152 5.74 0.53 -14.70
CA ARG A 152 5.13 0.07 -15.94
C ARG A 152 6.14 -0.70 -16.78
N THR A 153 5.66 -1.73 -17.47
CA THR A 153 6.44 -2.60 -18.36
C THR A 153 5.81 -2.71 -19.75
N ASP A 154 4.89 -1.79 -20.10
CA ASP A 154 4.23 -1.77 -21.40
C ASP A 154 5.27 -1.75 -22.52
N ASP A 155 5.02 -2.54 -23.57
CA ASP A 155 5.87 -2.62 -24.76
C ASP A 155 7.34 -3.01 -24.53
N THR A 156 7.71 -3.43 -23.30
CA THR A 156 9.07 -3.88 -22.98
C THR A 156 9.33 -5.34 -23.33
N GLY A 157 8.26 -6.14 -23.49
CA GLY A 157 8.38 -7.59 -23.68
C GLY A 157 8.85 -8.37 -22.44
N ILE A 158 8.92 -7.72 -21.27
CA ILE A 158 9.34 -8.35 -20.02
C ILE A 158 8.35 -9.44 -19.60
N ASP A 159 8.85 -10.66 -19.40
CA ASP A 159 8.09 -11.74 -18.77
C ASP A 159 7.98 -11.48 -17.27
N LEU A 160 6.83 -10.96 -16.83
CA LEU A 160 6.55 -10.61 -15.44
C LEU A 160 6.60 -11.81 -14.46
N PRO A 161 6.05 -12.99 -14.79
CA PRO A 161 6.28 -14.21 -14.01
C PRO A 161 7.76 -14.58 -13.81
N GLU A 162 8.59 -14.53 -14.86
CA GLU A 162 10.02 -14.80 -14.74
C GLU A 162 10.77 -13.71 -13.98
N LEU A 163 10.40 -12.44 -14.20
CA LEU A 163 10.93 -11.32 -13.41
C LEU A 163 10.67 -11.51 -11.92
N LYS A 164 9.46 -11.96 -11.55
CA LYS A 164 9.12 -12.30 -10.17
C LYS A 164 10.04 -13.38 -9.60
N LYS A 165 10.25 -14.47 -10.33
CA LYS A 165 11.14 -15.56 -9.90
C LYS A 165 12.57 -15.06 -9.72
N HIS A 166 13.05 -14.24 -10.66
CA HIS A 166 14.39 -13.65 -10.61
C HIS A 166 14.57 -12.77 -9.37
N PHE A 167 13.65 -11.83 -9.11
CA PHE A 167 13.72 -10.98 -7.93
C PHE A 167 13.65 -11.79 -6.62
N TRP A 168 12.79 -12.81 -6.57
CA TRP A 168 12.69 -13.69 -5.40
C TRP A 168 13.96 -14.51 -5.15
N ALA A 169 14.62 -15.00 -6.22
CA ALA A 169 15.90 -15.68 -6.11
C ALA A 169 17.01 -14.77 -5.55
N HIS A 170 16.86 -13.45 -5.71
CA HIS A 170 17.74 -12.41 -5.17
C HIS A 170 17.30 -11.88 -3.80
N GLY A 171 16.28 -12.48 -3.17
CA GLY A 171 15.79 -12.10 -1.85
C GLY A 171 14.86 -10.87 -1.84
N ILE A 172 14.41 -10.39 -3.00
CA ILE A 172 13.56 -9.20 -3.11
C ILE A 172 12.09 -9.62 -3.23
N GLN A 173 11.33 -9.41 -2.16
CA GLN A 173 9.89 -9.71 -2.14
C GLN A 173 9.11 -8.73 -3.02
N SER A 174 8.68 -9.23 -4.17
CA SER A 174 8.04 -8.45 -5.24
C SER A 174 6.93 -9.25 -5.91
N SER A 175 6.09 -8.59 -6.69
CA SER A 175 5.07 -9.32 -7.48
C SER A 175 4.59 -8.52 -8.68
N VAL A 176 3.95 -9.26 -9.58
CA VAL A 176 3.14 -8.74 -10.68
C VAL A 176 1.89 -8.06 -10.12
N PHE A 177 1.53 -6.91 -10.69
CA PHE A 177 0.23 -6.29 -10.50
C PHE A 177 -0.76 -6.85 -11.53
N TYR A 178 -1.49 -7.90 -11.14
CA TYR A 178 -2.35 -8.63 -12.08
C TYR A 178 -3.46 -7.75 -12.64
N GLY A 179 -3.60 -7.76 -13.97
CA GLY A 179 -4.56 -6.95 -14.71
C GLY A 179 -3.90 -5.82 -15.50
N GLU A 180 -2.61 -5.55 -15.24
CA GLU A 180 -1.82 -4.56 -15.94
C GLU A 180 -0.40 -5.09 -16.22
N ASP A 181 0.27 -4.52 -17.22
CA ASP A 181 1.70 -4.78 -17.48
C ASP A 181 2.56 -3.98 -16.50
N ALA A 182 2.45 -4.31 -15.21
CA ALA A 182 3.12 -3.61 -14.12
C ALA A 182 3.68 -4.56 -13.06
N PHE A 183 4.77 -4.13 -12.44
CA PHE A 183 5.48 -4.87 -11.40
C PHE A 183 5.78 -3.96 -10.22
N PHE A 184 5.76 -4.52 -9.00
CA PHE A 184 6.08 -3.74 -7.81
C PHE A 184 7.13 -4.40 -6.92
N ILE A 185 8.00 -3.55 -6.38
CA ILE A 185 9.10 -3.87 -5.47
C ILE A 185 8.91 -3.12 -4.15
N PRO A 186 9.51 -3.60 -3.04
CA PRO A 186 9.19 -3.07 -1.72
C PRO A 186 9.77 -1.66 -1.54
N VAL A 187 9.02 -0.80 -0.87
CA VAL A 187 9.50 0.51 -0.38
C VAL A 187 9.14 0.61 1.10
N HIS A 188 10.16 0.73 1.94
CA HIS A 188 9.96 0.93 3.38
C HIS A 188 11.11 1.73 3.99
N GLN A 189 10.87 2.25 5.19
CA GLN A 189 11.79 3.11 5.92
C GLN A 189 13.10 2.44 6.36
N ALA A 190 13.18 1.10 6.30
CA ALA A 190 14.41 0.37 6.63
C ALA A 190 15.35 0.11 5.43
N LEU A 191 14.95 0.45 4.19
CA LEU A 191 15.85 0.32 3.04
C LEU A 191 16.92 1.42 3.10
N THR A 192 18.14 1.04 2.82
CA THR A 192 19.30 1.91 2.62
C THR A 192 19.54 2.15 1.13
N GLU A 193 20.37 3.13 0.80
CA GLU A 193 20.75 3.41 -0.60
C GLU A 193 21.37 2.19 -1.29
N TYR A 194 22.18 1.40 -0.58
CA TYR A 194 22.75 0.15 -1.09
C TYR A 194 21.68 -0.90 -1.46
N ASP A 195 20.57 -0.95 -0.72
CA ASP A 195 19.45 -1.84 -1.06
C ASP A 195 18.76 -1.37 -2.36
N LEU A 196 18.64 -0.05 -2.55
CA LEU A 196 18.05 0.51 -3.78
C LEU A 196 18.95 0.26 -4.99
N ASP A 197 20.26 0.42 -4.83
CA ASP A 197 21.25 0.07 -5.85
C ASP A 197 21.20 -1.42 -6.17
N TYR A 198 21.07 -2.27 -5.16
CA TYR A 198 20.92 -3.71 -5.36
C TYR A 198 19.66 -4.05 -6.16
N PHE A 199 18.50 -3.46 -5.84
CA PHE A 199 17.27 -3.68 -6.61
C PHE A 199 17.44 -3.27 -8.07
N TYR A 200 18.10 -2.16 -8.31
CA TYR A 200 18.39 -1.65 -9.64
C TYR A 200 19.33 -2.56 -10.44
N GLU A 201 20.42 -3.03 -9.82
CA GLU A 201 21.36 -3.96 -10.47
C GLU A 201 20.72 -5.32 -10.77
N VAL A 202 19.86 -5.83 -9.87
CA VAL A 202 19.09 -7.07 -10.12
C VAL A 202 18.20 -6.91 -11.35
N MET A 203 17.57 -5.74 -11.54
CA MET A 203 16.76 -5.45 -12.73
C MET A 203 17.61 -5.39 -14.00
N LYS A 204 18.75 -4.69 -13.96
CA LYS A 204 19.67 -4.60 -15.11
C LYS A 204 20.17 -5.96 -15.57
N VAL A 205 20.51 -6.84 -14.62
CA VAL A 205 20.94 -8.20 -14.92
C VAL A 205 19.82 -8.99 -15.61
N PHE A 206 18.57 -8.81 -15.16
CA PHE A 206 17.41 -9.44 -15.80
C PHE A 206 17.25 -9.00 -17.25
N ILE A 207 17.17 -7.68 -17.51
CA ILE A 207 17.00 -7.11 -18.86
C ILE A 207 18.11 -7.60 -19.79
N LYS A 208 19.37 -7.52 -19.35
CA LYS A 208 20.53 -7.94 -20.15
C LYS A 208 20.52 -9.43 -20.52
N ASN A 209 19.91 -10.28 -19.70
CA ASN A 209 19.81 -11.71 -19.98
C ASN A 209 18.60 -12.05 -20.86
N ALA A 210 17.57 -11.21 -20.89
CA ALA A 210 16.44 -11.36 -21.80
C ALA A 210 16.80 -11.00 -23.24
N ASP A 211 17.78 -10.13 -23.44
CA ASP A 211 18.30 -9.73 -24.77
C ASP A 211 19.25 -10.76 -25.42
N LYS A 212 19.52 -11.90 -24.78
CA LYS A 212 20.41 -12.97 -25.28
C LYS A 212 19.63 -14.17 -25.80
#